data_AF-A0A4Y1RZ09-F1
#
_entry.id   AF-A0A4Y1RZ09-F1
#
_cell.length_a   1.000
_cell.length_b   1.000
_cell.length_c   1.000
_cell.angle_alpha   90.00
_cell.angle_beta   90.00
_cell.angle_gamma   90.00
#
_symmetry.space_group_name_H-M   'P 1'
#
loop_
_entity.id
_entity.type
_entity.pdbx_description
1 polymer ?
#
loop_
_entity_poly.entity_id
_entity_poly.type
_entity_poly.pdbx_seq_one_letter_code
_entity_poly.pdbx_strand_id
1 'polypeptide(L)'
;GREYKLTQRPKFNFRPKAPKRDVLILASSNTVQNKRKNRPALFPPLPLKSHFSSERKLLQNLFNSTMENRAVQEILEKQLLTVAKAVEDKLDEEISALDRVDDDDLEALRERRLQQMKKMAEKRSRWISLGHGEYTEIPAEKDFFSAVKASDRVVCHFYRENWPCKVVDKHLSILAKQHMETRFVKINAEKSPFLAEKLKIVVLPTIALIKNAKVDDYVVGFDELGGKDDFSTEELEERLAKAQVIFFEGESSLKSSAKTRSVRQSSNADSSDSDGAVHPSPCYELTTSPASVEWP
;
A
#
# COMPACT_ATOMS: atom_id res chain seq x y z
N GLY A 1 32.22 15.77 -42.55
CA GLY A 1 32.29 14.32 -42.80
C GLY A 1 32.79 13.61 -41.55
N ARG A 2 32.37 12.35 -41.32
CA ARG A 2 32.40 11.62 -40.02
C ARG A 2 31.39 12.24 -39.03
N GLU A 3 30.17 11.76 -38.84
CA GLU A 3 29.57 10.40 -38.85
C GLU A 3 29.95 9.46 -37.69
N TYR A 4 28.97 9.33 -36.78
CA TYR A 4 28.49 8.17 -36.01
C TYR A 4 29.45 7.19 -35.33
N LYS A 5 29.14 6.92 -34.05
CA LYS A 5 28.74 5.55 -33.64
C LYS A 5 27.79 5.56 -32.45
N LEU A 6 26.53 5.21 -32.73
CA LEU A 6 25.49 4.92 -31.75
C LEU A 6 25.76 3.53 -31.15
N THR A 7 25.97 3.41 -29.84
CA THR A 7 26.07 2.10 -29.16
C THR A 7 24.72 1.67 -28.61
N GLN A 8 24.39 0.40 -28.82
CA GLN A 8 23.03 -0.12 -28.69
C GLN A 8 22.73 -0.62 -27.26
N ARG A 9 21.49 -0.42 -26.79
CA ARG A 9 21.01 -0.99 -25.52
C ARG A 9 20.80 -2.51 -25.66
N PRO A 10 21.22 -3.34 -24.69
CA PRO A 10 20.91 -4.76 -24.70
C PRO A 10 19.44 -5.03 -24.38
N LYS A 11 18.81 -5.93 -25.15
CA LYS A 11 17.44 -6.42 -24.91
C LYS A 11 17.47 -7.60 -23.93
N PHE A 12 16.90 -7.46 -22.74
CA PHE A 12 16.73 -8.58 -21.81
C PHE A 12 15.44 -9.35 -22.13
N ASN A 13 15.59 -10.56 -22.69
CA ASN A 13 14.48 -11.47 -22.95
C ASN A 13 14.16 -12.30 -21.70
N PHE A 14 13.10 -11.94 -20.97
CA PHE A 14 12.52 -12.82 -19.95
C PHE A 14 11.63 -13.89 -20.60
N ARG A 15 12.11 -15.15 -20.64
CA ARG A 15 11.28 -16.33 -20.88
C ARG A 15 10.89 -16.97 -19.54
N PRO A 16 9.60 -17.02 -19.16
CA PRO A 16 9.17 -17.90 -18.08
C PRO A 16 9.22 -19.37 -18.54
N LYS A 17 9.86 -20.23 -17.76
CA LYS A 17 9.84 -21.69 -17.96
C LYS A 17 8.54 -22.26 -17.38
N ALA A 18 7.78 -23.01 -18.18
CA ALA A 18 6.64 -23.78 -17.68
C ALA A 18 7.12 -25.09 -16.99
N PRO A 19 6.57 -25.46 -15.83
CA PRO A 19 6.76 -26.79 -15.26
C PRO A 19 5.76 -27.80 -15.86
N LYS A 20 6.25 -28.99 -16.24
CA LYS A 20 5.41 -30.16 -16.55
C LYS A 20 5.23 -31.03 -15.32
N ARG A 21 4.02 -31.54 -15.08
CA ARG A 21 3.78 -32.88 -14.51
C ARG A 21 2.54 -33.49 -15.18
N ASP A 22 2.66 -34.76 -15.54
CA ASP A 22 1.70 -35.51 -16.36
C ASP A 22 0.78 -36.42 -15.52
N VAL A 23 -0.03 -37.22 -16.23
CA VAL A 23 -0.84 -38.39 -15.79
C VAL A 23 -2.29 -38.02 -15.36
N LEU A 24 -3.30 -38.15 -16.25
CA LEU A 24 -4.07 -39.38 -16.61
C LEU A 24 -4.85 -39.96 -15.41
N ILE A 25 -6.13 -40.36 -15.46
CA ILE A 25 -7.27 -40.26 -16.40
C ILE A 25 -8.56 -40.13 -15.53
N LEU A 26 -9.83 -40.08 -15.97
CA LEU A 26 -10.52 -40.39 -17.24
C LEU A 26 -11.83 -39.56 -17.29
N ALA A 27 -12.29 -39.13 -18.47
CA ALA A 27 -13.68 -38.70 -18.69
C ALA A 27 -14.12 -39.17 -20.10
N SER A 28 -15.30 -39.77 -20.23
CA SER A 28 -15.83 -40.18 -21.54
C SER A 28 -17.36 -40.14 -21.56
N SER A 29 -17.89 -39.05 -22.09
CA SER A 29 -19.32 -38.90 -22.38
C SER A 29 -19.65 -39.54 -23.72
N ASN A 30 -20.39 -40.64 -23.71
CA ASN A 30 -20.82 -41.32 -24.94
C ASN A 30 -21.99 -40.59 -25.61
N THR A 31 -21.75 -40.00 -26.78
CA THR A 31 -22.79 -39.63 -27.74
C THR A 31 -22.78 -40.64 -28.89
N VAL A 32 -23.76 -41.54 -28.96
CA VAL A 32 -23.84 -42.56 -30.02
C VAL A 32 -24.86 -42.16 -31.08
N GLN A 33 -24.36 -41.90 -32.29
CA GLN A 33 -25.17 -41.68 -33.49
C GLN A 33 -25.85 -42.98 -33.94
N ASN A 34 -27.12 -42.88 -34.35
CA ASN A 34 -27.95 -44.00 -34.78
C ASN A 34 -27.96 -44.11 -36.31
N LYS A 35 -27.51 -45.24 -36.89
CA LYS A 35 -27.79 -45.58 -38.30
C LYS A 35 -27.81 -47.09 -38.59
N ARG A 36 -28.98 -47.68 -38.31
CA ARG A 36 -29.66 -48.79 -39.02
C ARG A 36 -28.83 -49.63 -40.02
N LYS A 37 -28.85 -50.95 -39.85
CA LYS A 37 -29.10 -51.92 -40.94
C LYS A 37 -29.88 -53.15 -40.43
N ASN A 38 -30.98 -53.42 -41.13
CA ASN A 38 -31.84 -54.62 -41.17
C ASN A 38 -31.09 -55.97 -41.05
N ARG A 39 -31.66 -57.15 -40.67
CA ARG A 39 -33.06 -57.68 -40.72
C ARG A 39 -33.20 -58.94 -39.78
N PRO A 40 -34.29 -59.76 -39.74
CA PRO A 40 -35.16 -59.79 -38.55
C PRO A 40 -35.43 -61.15 -37.86
N ALA A 41 -35.94 -61.04 -36.62
CA ALA A 41 -37.01 -61.82 -35.96
C ALA A 41 -37.08 -63.38 -36.03
N LEU A 42 -37.10 -64.00 -34.83
CA LEU A 42 -38.15 -64.94 -34.42
C LEU A 42 -38.23 -65.09 -32.87
N PHE A 43 -39.43 -65.02 -32.30
CA PHE A 43 -39.79 -65.46 -30.93
C PHE A 43 -40.06 -67.01 -30.93
N PRO A 44 -40.30 -67.76 -29.82
CA PRO A 44 -40.94 -67.40 -28.53
C PRO A 44 -40.29 -68.10 -27.25
N PRO A 45 -41.00 -68.48 -26.14
CA PRO A 45 -41.23 -67.59 -24.98
C PRO A 45 -41.18 -68.24 -23.53
N LEU A 46 -41.53 -67.44 -22.48
CA LEU A 46 -42.08 -67.82 -21.14
C LEU A 46 -41.17 -68.54 -20.10
N PRO A 47 -41.54 -68.64 -18.78
CA PRO A 47 -42.37 -67.77 -17.91
C PRO A 47 -41.79 -67.43 -16.49
N LEU A 48 -42.50 -66.61 -15.71
CA LEU A 48 -42.22 -66.19 -14.31
C LEU A 48 -42.96 -67.00 -13.21
N LYS A 49 -42.42 -67.02 -11.97
CA LYS A 49 -43.06 -67.11 -10.62
C LYS A 49 -41.98 -67.38 -9.53
N SER A 50 -42.07 -67.03 -8.23
CA SER A 50 -42.84 -66.04 -7.45
C SER A 50 -42.51 -66.13 -5.94
N HIS A 51 -42.11 -65.05 -5.24
CA HIS A 51 -42.12 -64.86 -3.76
C HIS A 51 -41.63 -63.41 -3.45
N PHE A 52 -41.89 -62.72 -2.33
CA PHE A 52 -43.10 -62.60 -1.50
C PHE A 52 -42.99 -61.36 -0.55
N SER A 53 -43.97 -60.45 -0.58
CA SER A 53 -44.26 -59.38 0.42
C SER A 53 -43.18 -58.34 0.81
N SER A 54 -42.01 -58.76 1.31
CA SER A 54 -41.03 -57.88 1.99
C SER A 54 -40.45 -56.80 1.08
N GLU A 55 -40.18 -57.14 -0.18
CA GLU A 55 -39.67 -56.20 -1.19
C GLU A 55 -40.64 -55.05 -1.46
N ARG A 56 -41.96 -55.27 -1.38
CA ARG A 56 -42.94 -54.20 -1.63
C ARG A 56 -42.89 -53.10 -0.58
N LYS A 57 -42.65 -53.43 0.70
CA LYS A 57 -42.47 -52.42 1.76
C LYS A 57 -41.17 -51.66 1.60
N LEU A 58 -40.09 -52.33 1.23
CA LEU A 58 -38.80 -51.68 0.94
C LEU A 58 -38.91 -50.77 -0.28
N LEU A 59 -39.55 -51.22 -1.35
CA LEU A 59 -39.81 -50.41 -2.55
C LEU A 59 -40.77 -49.23 -2.28
N GLN A 60 -41.79 -49.40 -1.42
CA GLN A 60 -42.66 -48.30 -1.01
C GLN A 60 -41.88 -47.23 -0.20
N ASN A 61 -41.04 -47.66 0.75
CA ASN A 61 -40.22 -46.74 1.54
C ASN A 61 -39.13 -46.06 0.68
N LEU A 62 -38.50 -46.78 -0.26
CA LEU A 62 -37.57 -46.22 -1.24
C LEU A 62 -38.26 -45.26 -2.21
N PHE A 63 -39.51 -45.53 -2.61
CA PHE A 63 -40.30 -44.65 -3.47
C PHE A 63 -40.70 -43.36 -2.74
N ASN A 64 -41.15 -43.46 -1.49
CA ASN A 64 -41.46 -42.29 -0.67
C ASN A 64 -40.20 -41.46 -0.39
N SER A 65 -39.07 -42.11 -0.05
CA SER A 65 -37.80 -41.43 0.17
C SER A 65 -37.24 -40.78 -1.11
N THR A 66 -37.40 -41.39 -2.29
CA THR A 66 -37.00 -40.74 -3.55
C THR A 66 -37.92 -39.59 -3.93
N MET A 67 -39.22 -39.64 -3.61
CA MET A 67 -40.13 -38.49 -3.73
C MET A 67 -39.77 -37.35 -2.77
N GLU A 68 -39.46 -37.64 -1.50
CA GLU A 68 -39.04 -36.63 -0.52
C GLU A 68 -37.70 -35.98 -0.92
N ASN A 69 -36.70 -36.78 -1.31
CA ASN A 69 -35.43 -36.26 -1.82
C ASN A 69 -35.62 -35.39 -3.07
N ARG A 70 -36.50 -35.79 -3.99
CA ARG A 70 -36.83 -34.98 -5.17
C ARG A 70 -37.54 -33.68 -4.80
N ALA A 71 -38.48 -33.70 -3.86
CA ALA A 71 -39.16 -32.48 -3.40
C ALA A 71 -38.18 -31.52 -2.72
N VAL A 72 -37.24 -32.03 -1.92
CA VAL A 72 -36.16 -31.24 -1.31
C VAL A 72 -35.21 -30.68 -2.37
N GLN A 73 -34.86 -31.45 -3.40
CA GLN A 73 -34.08 -30.96 -4.55
C GLN A 73 -34.80 -29.82 -5.29
N GLU A 74 -36.08 -29.98 -5.63
CA GLU A 74 -36.87 -28.94 -6.31
C GLU A 74 -37.04 -27.67 -5.45
N ILE A 75 -37.05 -27.77 -4.11
CA ILE A 75 -37.07 -26.62 -3.20
C ILE A 75 -35.70 -25.94 -3.15
N LEU A 76 -34.62 -26.71 -3.03
CA LEU A 76 -33.26 -26.19 -3.00
C LEU A 76 -32.90 -25.49 -4.31
N GLU A 77 -33.26 -26.07 -5.47
CA GLU A 77 -33.12 -25.46 -6.79
C GLU A 77 -33.85 -24.12 -6.87
N LYS A 78 -35.11 -24.05 -6.40
CA LYS A 78 -35.88 -22.79 -6.36
C LYS A 78 -35.22 -21.74 -5.47
N GLN A 79 -34.72 -22.13 -4.30
CA GLN A 79 -34.00 -21.21 -3.40
C GLN A 79 -32.70 -20.69 -4.03
N LEU A 80 -31.92 -21.57 -4.68
CA LEU A 80 -30.71 -21.18 -5.42
C LEU A 80 -31.04 -20.23 -6.58
N LEU A 81 -32.13 -20.48 -7.31
CA LEU A 81 -32.66 -19.59 -8.35
C LEU A 81 -33.09 -18.23 -7.81
N THR A 82 -33.71 -18.18 -6.63
CA THR A 82 -34.11 -16.91 -5.98
C THR A 82 -32.88 -16.13 -5.50
N VAL A 83 -31.87 -16.80 -4.95
CA VAL A 83 -30.60 -16.16 -4.56
C VAL A 83 -29.83 -15.67 -5.78
N ALA A 84 -29.76 -16.46 -6.86
CA ALA A 84 -29.12 -16.05 -8.11
C ALA A 84 -29.79 -14.79 -8.69
N LYS A 85 -31.12 -14.77 -8.81
CA LYS A 85 -31.86 -13.58 -9.25
C LYS A 85 -31.63 -12.37 -8.34
N ALA A 86 -31.69 -12.54 -7.02
CA ALA A 86 -31.43 -11.45 -6.08
C ALA A 86 -29.95 -10.98 -6.05
N VAL A 87 -29.04 -11.69 -6.72
CA VAL A 87 -27.67 -11.24 -7.00
C VAL A 87 -27.59 -10.57 -8.37
N GLU A 88 -28.24 -11.12 -9.39
CA GLU A 88 -28.38 -10.52 -10.73
C GLU A 88 -29.05 -9.14 -10.64
N ASP A 89 -30.22 -9.04 -9.99
CA ASP A 89 -30.98 -7.79 -9.80
C ASP A 89 -30.13 -6.69 -9.13
N LYS A 90 -29.28 -7.06 -8.16
CA LYS A 90 -28.37 -6.13 -7.48
C LYS A 90 -27.19 -5.72 -8.35
N LEU A 91 -26.68 -6.64 -9.17
CA LEU A 91 -25.59 -6.37 -10.10
C LEU A 91 -26.08 -5.45 -11.22
N ASP A 92 -27.29 -5.68 -11.73
CA ASP A 92 -27.95 -4.82 -12.73
C ASP A 92 -28.27 -3.44 -12.15
N GLU A 93 -28.71 -3.34 -10.88
CA GLU A 93 -28.89 -2.05 -10.21
C GLU A 93 -27.55 -1.28 -10.09
N GLU A 94 -26.46 -1.95 -9.69
CA GLU A 94 -25.12 -1.35 -9.56
C GLU A 94 -24.54 -0.95 -10.93
N ILE A 95 -24.74 -1.74 -11.99
CA ILE A 95 -24.40 -1.38 -13.38
C ILE A 95 -25.21 -0.16 -13.83
N SER A 96 -26.52 -0.14 -13.58
CA SER A 96 -27.38 0.99 -13.96
C SER A 96 -27.05 2.29 -13.19
N ALA A 97 -26.43 2.18 -12.02
CA ALA A 97 -25.93 3.31 -11.24
C ALA A 97 -24.58 3.82 -11.79
N LEU A 98 -23.72 2.93 -12.31
CA LEU A 98 -22.47 3.30 -12.99
C LEU A 98 -22.73 4.04 -14.31
N ASP A 99 -23.72 3.60 -15.09
CA ASP A 99 -24.16 4.30 -16.32
C ASP A 99 -24.86 5.65 -16.05
N ARG A 100 -25.12 5.98 -14.78
CA ARG A 100 -25.67 7.27 -14.30
C ARG A 100 -24.65 8.12 -13.54
N VAL A 101 -23.36 7.78 -13.58
CA VAL A 101 -22.32 8.71 -13.11
C VAL A 101 -22.26 9.85 -14.12
N ASP A 102 -22.74 11.03 -13.72
CA ASP A 102 -22.81 12.19 -14.59
C ASP A 102 -21.42 12.55 -15.16
N ASP A 103 -21.36 12.94 -16.43
CA ASP A 103 -20.10 13.36 -17.09
C ASP A 103 -19.42 14.52 -16.31
N ASP A 104 -20.22 15.37 -15.66
CA ASP A 104 -19.78 16.46 -14.79
C ASP A 104 -19.03 15.96 -13.53
N ASP A 105 -19.47 14.84 -12.93
CA ASP A 105 -18.81 14.22 -11.77
C ASP A 105 -17.46 13.57 -12.16
N LEU A 106 -17.40 12.99 -13.37
CA LEU A 106 -16.18 12.45 -13.95
C LEU A 106 -15.16 13.56 -14.26
N GLU A 107 -15.60 14.67 -14.84
CA GLU A 107 -14.70 15.80 -15.14
C GLU A 107 -14.28 16.52 -13.84
N ALA A 108 -15.16 16.69 -12.84
CA ALA A 108 -14.80 17.21 -11.52
C ALA A 108 -13.74 16.33 -10.80
N LEU A 109 -13.83 15.00 -10.92
CA LEU A 109 -12.81 14.08 -10.40
C LEU A 109 -11.48 14.24 -11.16
N ARG A 110 -11.53 14.43 -12.47
CA ARG A 110 -10.36 14.66 -13.32
C ARG A 110 -9.66 15.97 -12.98
N GLU A 111 -10.41 17.07 -12.86
CA GLU A 111 -9.89 18.37 -12.43
C GLU A 111 -9.22 18.27 -11.05
N ARG A 112 -9.89 17.63 -10.07
CA ARG A 112 -9.33 17.43 -8.72
C ARG A 112 -7.99 16.69 -8.78
N ARG A 113 -7.87 15.61 -9.56
CA ARG A 113 -6.62 14.87 -9.74
C ARG A 113 -5.56 15.72 -10.46
N LEU A 114 -5.92 16.46 -11.49
CA LEU A 114 -5.01 17.36 -12.22
C LEU A 114 -4.46 18.46 -11.32
N GLN A 115 -5.32 19.09 -10.50
CA GLN A 115 -4.92 20.10 -9.52
C GLN A 115 -4.00 19.51 -8.43
N GLN A 116 -4.28 18.29 -7.95
CA GLN A 116 -3.40 17.59 -6.99
C GLN A 116 -2.02 17.31 -7.59
N MET A 117 -1.96 16.75 -8.81
CA MET A 117 -0.70 16.51 -9.51
C MET A 117 0.08 17.80 -9.75
N LYS A 118 -0.60 18.87 -10.20
CA LYS A 118 0.01 20.20 -10.42
C LYS A 118 0.60 20.76 -9.12
N LYS A 119 -0.15 20.77 -8.02
CA LYS A 119 0.34 21.22 -6.70
C LYS A 119 1.53 20.40 -6.19
N MET A 120 1.55 19.09 -6.42
CA MET A 120 2.69 18.23 -6.07
C MET A 120 3.92 18.52 -6.95
N ALA A 121 3.74 18.72 -8.25
CA ALA A 121 4.82 19.10 -9.17
C ALA A 121 5.40 20.48 -8.84
N GLU A 122 4.56 21.47 -8.52
CA GLU A 122 4.98 22.81 -8.08
C GLU A 122 5.79 22.76 -6.77
N LYS A 123 5.31 22.00 -5.76
CA LYS A 123 6.07 21.78 -4.51
C LYS A 123 7.42 21.11 -4.77
N ARG A 124 7.45 20.04 -5.57
CA ARG A 124 8.69 19.33 -5.89
C ARG A 124 9.67 20.20 -6.68
N SER A 125 9.18 21.00 -7.62
CA SER A 125 9.98 21.98 -8.37
C SER A 125 10.59 23.02 -7.43
N ARG A 126 9.81 23.56 -6.48
CA ARG A 126 10.31 24.47 -5.44
C ARG A 126 11.39 23.82 -4.58
N TRP A 127 11.18 22.60 -4.10
CA TRP A 127 12.18 21.88 -3.30
C TRP A 127 13.48 21.65 -4.08
N ILE A 128 13.41 21.25 -5.34
CA ILE A 128 14.59 21.13 -6.24
C ILE A 128 15.30 22.49 -6.37
N SER A 129 14.56 23.59 -6.59
CA SER A 129 15.16 24.94 -6.69
C SER A 129 15.84 25.41 -5.39
N LEU A 130 15.46 24.81 -4.26
CA LEU A 130 16.06 25.04 -2.95
C LEU A 130 17.19 24.06 -2.60
N GLY A 131 17.58 23.17 -3.52
CA GLY A 131 18.65 22.19 -3.29
C GLY A 131 18.23 20.99 -2.41
N HIS A 132 16.95 20.64 -2.38
CA HIS A 132 16.48 19.35 -1.84
C HIS A 132 16.67 18.25 -2.89
N GLY A 133 16.76 16.99 -2.48
CA GLY A 133 17.07 15.86 -3.38
C GLY A 133 18.56 15.49 -3.44
N GLU A 134 19.43 16.37 -2.93
CA GLU A 134 20.88 16.21 -2.94
C GLU A 134 21.46 16.46 -1.54
N TYR A 135 22.59 15.83 -1.25
CA TYR A 135 23.34 16.01 -0.01
C TYR A 135 24.50 16.96 -0.26
N THR A 136 24.39 18.19 0.24
CA THR A 136 25.28 19.30 -0.13
C THR A 136 26.10 19.81 1.07
N GLU A 137 27.35 20.19 0.82
CA GLU A 137 28.21 20.82 1.84
C GLU A 137 27.98 22.33 1.86
N ILE A 138 27.75 22.87 3.05
CA ILE A 138 27.64 24.31 3.28
C ILE A 138 29.02 24.82 3.75
N PRO A 139 29.68 25.72 2.99
CA PRO A 139 31.02 26.20 3.33
C PRO A 139 31.03 27.32 4.37
N ALA A 140 29.91 28.03 4.58
CA ALA A 140 29.82 29.21 5.44
C ALA A 140 28.57 29.19 6.32
N GLU A 141 28.72 29.58 7.59
CA GLU A 141 27.64 29.57 8.59
C GLU A 141 26.42 30.44 8.20
N LYS A 142 26.64 31.54 7.47
CA LYS A 142 25.58 32.40 6.96
C LYS A 142 24.63 31.67 6.00
N ASP A 143 25.16 30.74 5.21
CA ASP A 143 24.40 29.98 4.22
C ASP A 143 23.58 28.88 4.89
N PHE A 144 24.02 28.37 6.05
CA PHE A 144 23.23 27.47 6.89
C PHE A 144 21.93 28.14 7.37
N PHE A 145 22.00 29.38 7.89
CA PHE A 145 20.77 30.11 8.29
C PHE A 145 19.85 30.40 7.11
N SER A 146 20.44 30.65 5.93
CA SER A 146 19.68 30.85 4.69
C SER A 146 18.97 29.56 4.26
N ALA A 147 19.63 28.41 4.35
CA ALA A 147 19.05 27.10 4.05
C ALA A 147 17.92 26.70 5.01
N VAL A 148 18.11 26.96 6.32
CA VAL A 148 17.14 26.71 7.39
C VAL A 148 15.92 27.64 7.30
N LYS A 149 16.09 28.92 6.98
CA LYS A 149 14.95 29.85 6.78
C LYS A 149 14.18 29.56 5.48
N ALA A 150 14.82 28.96 4.48
CA ALA A 150 14.20 28.69 3.18
C ALA A 150 13.44 27.34 3.09
N SER A 151 13.64 26.43 4.05
CA SER A 151 13.13 25.05 4.01
C SER A 151 12.44 24.66 5.31
N ASP A 152 11.21 24.14 5.25
CA ASP A 152 10.43 23.76 6.43
C ASP A 152 11.09 22.65 7.27
N ARG A 153 11.93 21.82 6.64
CA ARG A 153 12.65 20.69 7.23
C ARG A 153 14.09 20.67 6.74
N VAL A 154 15.04 20.61 7.66
CA VAL A 154 16.47 20.49 7.37
C VAL A 154 17.12 19.47 8.29
N VAL A 155 17.92 18.58 7.72
CA VAL A 155 18.78 17.64 8.44
C VAL A 155 20.22 18.08 8.19
N CYS A 156 20.92 18.49 9.24
CA CYS A 156 22.28 19.02 9.13
C CYS A 156 23.30 18.15 9.86
N HIS A 157 24.22 17.53 9.11
CA HIS A 157 25.34 16.77 9.66
C HIS A 157 26.52 17.70 9.98
N PHE A 158 26.80 17.85 11.27
CA PHE A 158 28.05 18.41 11.77
C PHE A 158 29.11 17.33 11.72
N TYR A 159 30.13 17.55 10.89
CA TYR A 159 31.16 16.57 10.59
C TYR A 159 32.57 17.12 10.79
N ARG A 160 33.52 16.19 10.92
CA ARG A 160 34.96 16.43 10.72
C ARG A 160 35.51 15.33 9.82
N GLU A 161 36.77 15.45 9.40
CA GLU A 161 37.40 14.50 8.49
C GLU A 161 37.84 13.20 9.21
N ASN A 162 36.85 12.42 9.66
CA ASN A 162 37.04 11.17 10.40
C ASN A 162 36.14 10.05 9.85
N TRP A 163 36.48 8.79 10.13
CA TRP A 163 35.77 7.63 9.57
C TRP A 163 34.28 7.52 10.00
N PRO A 164 33.87 7.74 11.27
CA PRO A 164 32.45 7.74 11.67
C PRO A 164 31.58 8.72 10.89
N CYS A 165 32.11 9.92 10.60
CA CYS A 165 31.41 10.91 9.76
C CYS A 165 31.21 10.41 8.31
N LYS A 166 32.11 9.58 7.77
CA LYS A 166 31.97 9.00 6.42
C LYS A 166 30.85 7.94 6.36
N VAL A 167 30.55 7.27 7.47
CA VAL A 167 29.38 6.38 7.59
C VAL A 167 28.11 7.22 7.45
N VAL A 168 27.94 8.26 8.28
CA VAL A 168 26.77 9.16 8.22
C VAL A 168 26.60 9.80 6.83
N ASP A 169 27.68 10.29 6.23
CA ASP A 169 27.68 10.85 4.85
C ASP A 169 27.09 9.89 3.81
N LYS A 170 27.36 8.58 3.94
CA LYS A 170 26.83 7.55 3.03
C LYS A 170 25.32 7.40 3.18
N HIS A 171 24.80 7.31 4.41
CA HIS A 171 23.36 7.11 4.63
C HIS A 171 22.56 8.38 4.29
N LEU A 172 23.03 9.57 4.68
CA LEU A 172 22.35 10.83 4.34
C LEU A 172 22.35 11.11 2.82
N SER A 173 23.38 10.69 2.08
CA SER A 173 23.42 10.78 0.60
C SER A 173 22.41 9.85 -0.11
N ILE A 174 21.96 8.79 0.56
CA ILE A 174 20.89 7.91 0.08
C ILE A 174 19.53 8.55 0.42
N LEU A 175 19.32 8.90 1.69
CA LEU A 175 18.08 9.50 2.21
C LEU A 175 17.72 10.82 1.52
N ALA A 176 18.72 11.66 1.19
CA ALA A 176 18.51 12.91 0.48
C ALA A 176 17.76 12.75 -0.84
N LYS A 177 17.92 11.62 -1.53
CA LYS A 177 17.28 11.34 -2.82
C LYS A 177 15.87 10.75 -2.67
N GLN A 178 15.59 10.15 -1.52
CA GLN A 178 14.29 9.57 -1.17
C GLN A 178 13.35 10.66 -0.63
N HIS A 179 13.82 11.47 0.32
CA HIS A 179 13.03 12.47 1.06
C HIS A 179 13.20 13.87 0.47
N MET A 180 12.52 14.12 -0.65
CA MET A 180 12.51 15.41 -1.34
C MET A 180 11.85 16.56 -0.56
N GLU A 181 11.08 16.24 0.48
CA GLU A 181 10.46 17.20 1.39
C GLU A 181 11.44 17.85 2.39
N THR A 182 12.66 17.30 2.48
CA THR A 182 13.63 17.65 3.52
C THR A 182 14.98 17.95 2.90
N ARG A 183 15.61 19.04 3.35
CA ARG A 183 16.92 19.44 2.86
C ARG A 183 18.01 18.77 3.67
N PHE A 184 18.87 18.00 3.02
CA PHE A 184 20.00 17.32 3.65
C PHE A 184 21.29 18.08 3.36
N VAL A 185 21.95 18.54 4.42
CA VAL A 185 23.17 19.35 4.31
C VAL A 185 24.22 18.87 5.29
N LYS A 186 25.49 19.18 5.01
CA LYS A 186 26.59 18.99 5.96
C LYS A 186 27.41 20.25 6.14
N ILE A 187 28.00 20.42 7.31
CA ILE A 187 28.89 21.53 7.62
C ILE A 187 30.07 21.05 8.46
N ASN A 188 31.26 21.52 8.12
CA ASN A 188 32.48 21.13 8.83
C ASN A 188 32.53 21.92 10.15
N ALA A 189 32.45 21.21 11.28
CA ALA A 189 32.38 21.81 12.60
C ALA A 189 33.65 22.62 12.96
N GLU A 190 34.82 22.21 12.47
CA GLU A 190 36.10 22.89 12.72
C GLU A 190 36.21 24.21 11.94
N LYS A 191 35.54 24.30 10.77
CA LYS A 191 35.43 25.53 9.96
C LYS A 191 34.25 26.42 10.37
N SER A 192 33.38 25.96 11.25
CA SER A 192 32.15 26.65 11.66
C SER A 192 31.96 26.62 13.18
N PRO A 193 32.91 27.20 13.94
CA PRO A 193 32.93 27.12 15.40
C PRO A 193 31.77 27.90 16.06
N PHE A 194 31.30 29.01 15.47
CA PHE A 194 30.20 29.79 16.04
C PHE A 194 28.88 29.04 15.92
N LEU A 195 28.66 28.33 14.79
CA LEU A 195 27.49 27.47 14.66
C LEU A 195 27.58 26.25 15.59
N ALA A 196 28.76 25.62 15.70
CA ALA A 196 28.98 24.51 16.61
C ALA A 196 28.76 24.91 18.08
N GLU A 197 29.26 26.06 18.52
CA GLU A 197 29.04 26.60 19.87
C GLU A 197 27.55 26.93 20.10
N LYS A 198 26.92 27.67 19.18
CA LYS A 198 25.53 28.12 19.34
C LYS A 198 24.53 26.97 19.33
N LEU A 199 24.82 25.88 18.61
CA LEU A 199 24.04 24.63 18.62
C LEU A 199 24.55 23.60 19.65
N LYS A 200 25.56 23.94 20.46
CA LYS A 200 26.13 23.09 21.51
C LYS A 200 26.61 21.71 21.00
N ILE A 201 27.22 21.69 19.82
CA ILE A 201 27.77 20.49 19.20
C ILE A 201 29.10 20.13 19.89
N VAL A 202 29.04 19.23 20.87
CA VAL A 202 30.22 18.78 21.64
C VAL A 202 30.84 17.50 21.06
N VAL A 203 30.03 16.65 20.41
CA VAL A 203 30.43 15.33 19.90
C VAL A 203 30.25 15.29 18.38
N LEU A 204 31.09 14.53 17.68
CA LEU A 204 31.02 14.35 16.23
C LEU A 204 31.10 12.85 15.85
N PRO A 205 30.27 12.36 14.91
CA PRO A 205 29.24 13.08 14.17
C PRO A 205 28.07 13.51 15.06
N THR A 206 27.44 14.64 14.72
CA THR A 206 26.12 15.01 15.26
C THR A 206 25.22 15.46 14.11
N ILE A 207 23.97 15.00 14.11
CA ILE A 207 22.96 15.36 13.13
C ILE A 207 21.92 16.25 13.82
N ALA A 208 21.87 17.53 13.49
CA ALA A 208 20.84 18.44 13.99
C ALA A 208 19.56 18.30 13.15
N LEU A 209 18.43 18.08 13.82
CA LEU A 209 17.11 17.85 13.22
C LEU A 209 16.30 19.15 13.37
N ILE A 210 16.02 19.80 12.24
CA ILE A 210 15.53 21.19 12.21
C ILE A 210 14.19 21.23 11.48
N LYS A 211 13.21 21.88 12.09
CA LYS A 211 11.84 21.98 11.61
C LYS A 211 11.31 23.39 11.87
N ASN A 212 10.67 24.01 10.88
CA ASN A 212 10.12 25.37 10.98
C ASN A 212 11.15 26.40 11.51
N ALA A 213 12.40 26.32 11.05
CA ALA A 213 13.55 27.11 11.50
C ALA A 213 13.95 26.99 12.99
N LYS A 214 13.40 26.02 13.74
CA LYS A 214 13.83 25.65 15.09
C LYS A 214 14.55 24.30 15.05
N VAL A 215 15.54 24.10 15.92
CA VAL A 215 16.09 22.77 16.16
C VAL A 215 15.14 22.03 17.11
N ASP A 216 14.56 20.94 16.63
CA ASP A 216 13.63 20.11 17.41
C ASP A 216 14.40 19.05 18.20
N ASP A 217 15.47 18.48 17.63
CA ASP A 217 16.16 17.30 18.18
C ASP A 217 17.58 17.14 17.60
N TYR A 218 18.39 16.24 18.17
CA TYR A 218 19.73 15.87 17.70
C TYR A 218 19.93 14.35 17.72
N VAL A 219 20.63 13.82 16.72
CA VAL A 219 21.21 12.46 16.78
C VAL A 219 22.71 12.62 17.04
N VAL A 220 23.18 12.13 18.19
CA VAL A 220 24.57 12.32 18.63
C VAL A 220 25.34 10.99 18.53
N GLY A 221 26.45 10.99 17.80
CA GLY A 221 27.28 9.81 17.59
C GLY A 221 26.51 8.66 16.90
N PHE A 222 26.63 7.46 17.47
CA PHE A 222 25.91 6.27 17.03
C PHE A 222 25.05 5.66 18.16
N ASP A 223 24.98 6.27 19.34
CA ASP A 223 24.39 5.67 20.54
C ASP A 223 22.88 5.38 20.34
N GLU A 224 22.19 6.27 19.64
CA GLU A 224 20.78 6.13 19.25
C GLU A 224 20.54 5.19 18.05
N LEU A 225 21.63 4.77 17.39
CA LEU A 225 21.66 3.86 16.24
C LEU A 225 22.27 2.49 16.62
N GLY A 226 22.15 2.11 17.90
CA GLY A 226 22.64 0.82 18.42
C GLY A 226 24.11 0.81 18.86
N GLY A 227 24.79 1.95 18.87
CA GLY A 227 26.17 2.11 19.35
C GLY A 227 27.23 1.52 18.41
N LYS A 228 26.87 1.22 17.15
CA LYS A 228 27.76 0.63 16.15
C LYS A 228 27.79 1.44 14.87
N ASP A 229 28.75 1.10 14.02
CA ASP A 229 29.02 1.73 12.73
C ASP A 229 28.46 0.95 11.52
N ASP A 230 27.87 -0.23 11.76
CA ASP A 230 27.24 -1.10 10.76
C ASP A 230 25.72 -0.93 10.66
N PHE A 231 25.17 0.16 11.21
CA PHE A 231 23.74 0.48 11.16
C PHE A 231 23.21 0.63 9.73
N SER A 232 21.94 0.30 9.54
CA SER A 232 21.22 0.36 8.27
C SER A 232 20.72 1.77 7.95
N THR A 233 20.50 2.06 6.67
CA THR A 233 19.83 3.31 6.27
C THR A 233 18.42 3.41 6.86
N GLU A 234 17.74 2.28 7.02
CA GLU A 234 16.38 2.17 7.57
C GLU A 234 16.32 2.56 9.05
N GLU A 235 17.31 2.20 9.86
CA GLU A 235 17.39 2.62 11.28
C GLU A 235 17.58 4.14 11.42
N LEU A 236 18.42 4.73 10.57
CA LEU A 236 18.57 6.20 10.53
C LEU A 236 17.30 6.88 10.00
N GLU A 237 16.65 6.30 8.98
CA GLU A 237 15.37 6.77 8.46
C GLU A 237 14.30 6.76 9.57
N GLU A 238 14.15 5.66 10.29
CA GLU A 238 13.19 5.52 11.39
C GLU A 238 13.45 6.56 12.50
N ARG A 239 14.73 6.81 12.83
CA ARG A 239 15.13 7.83 13.81
C ARG A 239 14.77 9.26 13.36
N LEU A 240 14.95 9.58 12.08
CA LEU A 240 14.54 10.87 11.48
C LEU A 240 13.02 11.00 11.37
N ALA A 241 12.32 9.91 11.07
CA ALA A 241 10.86 9.85 11.00
C ALA A 241 10.20 10.06 12.36
N LYS A 242 10.77 9.49 13.44
CA LYS A 242 10.34 9.71 14.83
C LYS A 242 10.39 11.20 15.22
N ALA A 243 11.41 11.93 14.77
CA ALA A 243 11.51 13.39 14.93
C ALA A 243 10.62 14.20 13.93
N GLN A 244 9.88 13.53 13.05
CA GLN A 244 9.02 14.11 12.02
C GLN A 244 9.73 15.08 11.06
N VAL A 245 11.06 14.95 10.91
CA VAL A 245 11.86 15.73 9.95
C VAL A 245 11.91 15.09 8.56
N ILE A 246 11.34 13.90 8.37
CA ILE A 246 11.02 13.29 7.06
C ILE A 246 9.60 12.72 7.08
N PHE A 247 9.05 12.30 5.94
CA PHE A 247 7.82 11.50 5.90
C PHE A 247 8.19 10.01 5.80
N PHE A 248 7.74 9.22 6.78
CA PHE A 248 7.77 7.76 6.66
C PHE A 248 6.71 7.29 5.65
N GLU A 249 7.05 6.34 4.78
CA GLU A 249 6.21 5.96 3.65
C GLU A 249 4.82 5.44 4.09
N GLY A 250 4.70 4.91 5.32
CA GLY A 250 3.44 4.47 5.93
C GLY A 250 2.49 5.58 6.44
N GLU A 251 2.98 6.78 6.79
CA GLU A 251 2.12 7.85 7.33
C GLU A 251 1.46 8.71 6.24
N SER A 252 2.09 8.81 5.07
CA SER A 252 1.66 9.68 3.96
C SER A 252 0.23 9.38 3.48
N SER A 253 -0.22 8.13 3.63
CA SER A 253 -1.54 7.66 3.20
C SER A 253 -2.65 7.84 4.24
N LEU A 254 -2.34 8.17 5.51
CA LEU A 254 -3.34 8.20 6.59
C LEU A 254 -3.97 9.58 6.85
N LYS A 255 -3.36 10.65 6.30
CA LYS A 255 -3.85 12.04 6.45
C LYS A 255 -4.71 12.53 5.28
N SER A 256 -5.24 11.61 4.46
CA SER A 256 -6.23 11.87 3.40
C SER A 256 -7.53 11.06 3.56
N SER A 257 -7.87 10.66 4.79
CA SER A 257 -9.08 9.91 5.15
C SER A 257 -10.37 10.77 5.16
N ALA A 258 -10.64 11.47 4.06
CA ALA A 258 -11.92 12.13 3.79
C ALA A 258 -12.74 11.35 2.75
N LYS A 259 -13.38 10.26 3.22
CA LYS A 259 -14.44 9.49 2.55
C LYS A 259 -14.21 9.11 1.06
N THR A 260 -13.56 7.99 0.84
CA THR A 260 -13.92 7.07 -0.26
C THR A 260 -14.32 5.72 0.33
N ARG A 261 -15.60 5.36 0.20
CA ARG A 261 -16.09 4.02 0.57
C ARG A 261 -15.61 3.03 -0.49
N SER A 262 -14.53 2.30 -0.19
CA SER A 262 -14.11 1.15 -1.00
C SER A 262 -15.04 -0.02 -0.72
N VAL A 263 -15.83 -0.43 -1.71
CA VAL A 263 -16.71 -1.60 -1.60
C VAL A 263 -15.89 -2.88 -1.80
N ARG A 264 -15.50 -3.50 -0.69
CA ARG A 264 -15.16 -4.93 -0.61
C ARG A 264 -15.75 -5.50 0.68
N GLN A 265 -16.88 -6.20 0.54
CA GLN A 265 -17.54 -6.85 1.68
C GLN A 265 -16.88 -8.19 2.04
N SER A 266 -16.74 -8.42 3.34
CA SER A 266 -17.01 -9.73 3.94
C SER A 266 -17.44 -9.53 5.41
N SER A 267 -18.68 -9.93 5.72
CA SER A 267 -19.23 -10.46 6.99
C SER A 267 -18.29 -10.56 8.22
N ASN A 268 -18.70 -10.33 9.47
CA ASN A 268 -20.04 -10.29 10.10
C ASN A 268 -19.95 -9.70 11.54
N ALA A 269 -21.08 -9.19 12.07
CA ALA A 269 -21.42 -9.00 13.51
C ALA A 269 -20.47 -8.11 14.39
N ASP A 270 -20.90 -7.47 15.48
CA ASP A 270 -22.16 -7.56 16.23
C ASP A 270 -22.57 -6.20 16.86
N SER A 271 -23.75 -6.19 17.49
CA SER A 271 -24.51 -5.12 18.13
C SER A 271 -23.86 -4.35 19.29
N SER A 272 -24.21 -3.05 19.44
CA SER A 272 -24.98 -2.51 20.60
C SER A 272 -25.07 -0.96 20.61
N ASP A 273 -26.22 -0.44 21.04
CA ASP A 273 -26.53 1.00 21.16
C ASP A 273 -25.84 1.70 22.35
N SER A 274 -25.66 3.03 22.26
CA SER A 274 -25.96 3.99 23.35
C SER A 274 -25.91 5.44 22.88
N ASP A 275 -26.93 6.22 23.23
CA ASP A 275 -27.03 7.68 23.07
C ASP A 275 -25.98 8.45 23.91
N GLY A 276 -25.66 9.69 23.52
CA GLY A 276 -24.91 10.58 24.43
C GLY A 276 -24.35 11.89 23.86
N ALA A 277 -25.17 12.95 23.87
CA ALA A 277 -24.81 14.37 24.08
C ALA A 277 -23.59 15.01 23.35
N VAL A 278 -23.90 16.03 22.54
CA VAL A 278 -22.99 17.12 22.15
C VAL A 278 -22.58 17.95 23.38
N HIS A 279 -21.29 18.23 23.58
CA HIS A 279 -20.75 19.52 24.09
C HIS A 279 -19.20 19.57 23.91
N PRO A 280 -18.56 20.78 23.94
CA PRO A 280 -17.23 20.99 23.34
C PRO A 280 -16.04 20.80 24.28
N SER A 281 -14.86 20.84 23.66
CA SER A 281 -13.50 20.70 24.21
C SER A 281 -13.23 21.34 25.58
N PRO A 282 -12.46 20.67 26.46
CA PRO A 282 -11.64 21.34 27.45
C PRO A 282 -10.32 21.81 26.83
N CYS A 283 -9.95 23.07 27.10
CA CYS A 283 -8.57 23.51 26.96
C CYS A 283 -7.69 22.74 27.96
N TYR A 284 -6.47 22.37 27.58
CA TYR A 284 -5.43 22.02 28.56
C TYR A 284 -4.43 23.17 28.68
N GLU A 285 -4.07 23.47 29.93
CA GLU A 285 -3.29 24.65 30.30
C GLU A 285 -1.79 24.51 30.05
N LEU A 286 -1.12 25.66 30.13
CA LEU A 286 0.33 25.80 30.08
C LEU A 286 1.02 25.05 31.23
N THR A 287 1.98 24.18 30.91
CA THR A 287 3.10 23.89 31.84
C THR A 287 4.45 23.93 31.12
N THR A 288 5.23 24.95 31.49
CA THR A 288 6.69 24.98 31.62
C THR A 288 7.57 24.68 30.39
N SER A 289 8.09 25.76 29.81
CA SER A 289 9.20 25.80 28.83
C SER A 289 10.53 25.28 29.39
N PRO A 290 11.42 24.77 28.52
CA PRO A 290 12.82 25.18 28.60
C PRO A 290 13.32 25.91 27.32
N ALA A 291 13.88 27.10 27.55
CA ALA A 291 14.84 27.82 26.69
C ALA A 291 14.58 27.84 25.16
N SER A 292 13.77 28.80 24.70
CA SER A 292 13.77 29.25 23.32
C SER A 292 15.12 29.85 22.94
N VAL A 293 15.83 29.26 21.98
CA VAL A 293 16.87 29.96 21.20
C VAL A 293 16.18 30.58 19.99
N GLU A 294 15.77 31.84 20.12
CA GLU A 294 15.30 32.62 18.98
C GLU A 294 16.48 33.04 18.09
N TRP A 295 16.25 32.99 16.78
CA TRP A 295 17.24 33.38 15.78
C TRP A 295 16.89 34.75 15.19
N PRO A 296 17.88 35.66 15.02
CA PRO A 296 17.71 36.83 14.17
C PRO A 296 17.55 36.41 12.70
#